data_AF-A0A1G3XUW7-F1
#
_entry.id   AF-A0A1G3XUW7-F1
#
_cell.length_a   1.000
_cell.length_b   1.000
_cell.length_c   1.000
_cell.angle_alpha   90.00
_cell.angle_beta   90.00
_cell.angle_gamma   90.00
#
_symmetry.space_group_name_H-M   'P 1'
#
loop_
_entity.id
_entity.type
_entity.pdbx_description
1 polymer ?
#
loop_
_entity_poly.entity_id
_entity_poly.type
_entity_poly.pdbx_seq_one_letter_code
_entity_poly.pdbx_strand_id
1 'polypeptide(L)'
;MPTRIIVAEMILRVLTALICGALLHCWNSDLKAATIYVSDSYKIIQDAVDHAQSGDTVVVREGEYHGNIVITKPLILKSEKGPDKTVVKAADTSEPVFRVSDVSNVTISGFTATESSVAGFYLNKSVNSEISNNKAINNRNGIFLYSSEHITVTDNKSDFNNLTGIYLEASHNNILERNETNSNKEKGIFLNSSNNNAIVNNIANRNEWNGITMWVSNNNRVEKNEVMRNTYSIIVSGSIGNIVNDNYTWTNLYIILPIILIYIGIILFFIQRKIFSLIYSGS
;
A
#
# COMPACT_ATOMS: atom_id res chain seq x y z
N MET A 1 -69.00 34.24 11.35
CA MET A 1 -68.18 33.20 12.01
C MET A 1 -67.17 32.46 11.10
N PRO A 2 -67.31 32.33 9.76
CA PRO A 2 -66.36 31.51 8.97
C PRO A 2 -65.00 32.20 8.71
N THR A 3 -64.94 33.53 8.69
CA THR A 3 -63.72 34.28 8.36
C THR A 3 -62.62 34.19 9.43
N ARG A 4 -62.97 34.05 10.72
CA ARG A 4 -61.99 33.91 11.80
C ARG A 4 -61.31 32.53 11.82
N ILE A 5 -62.02 31.48 11.39
CA ILE A 5 -61.50 30.11 11.34
C ILE A 5 -60.49 29.96 10.19
N ILE A 6 -60.80 30.54 9.03
CA ILE A 6 -59.91 30.54 7.85
C ILE A 6 -58.59 31.26 8.16
N VAL A 7 -58.64 32.40 8.86
CA VAL A 7 -57.43 33.14 9.25
C VAL A 7 -56.57 32.34 10.25
N ALA A 8 -57.20 31.63 11.20
CA ALA A 8 -56.49 30.79 12.17
C ALA A 8 -55.81 29.58 11.51
N GLU A 9 -56.48 28.90 10.57
CA GLU A 9 -55.87 27.79 9.81
C GLU A 9 -54.73 28.26 8.91
N MET A 10 -54.87 29.44 8.30
CA MET A 10 -53.82 30.02 7.46
C MET A 10 -52.58 30.40 8.28
N ILE A 11 -52.77 30.98 9.47
CA ILE A 11 -51.67 31.27 10.42
C ILE A 11 -51.00 29.98 10.91
N LEU A 12 -51.78 28.92 11.20
CA LEU A 12 -51.22 27.63 11.62
C LEU A 12 -50.41 26.95 10.51
N ARG A 13 -50.84 27.05 9.25
CA ARG A 13 -50.09 26.54 8.08
C ARG A 13 -48.81 27.32 7.82
N VAL A 14 -48.82 28.64 8.01
CA VAL A 14 -47.62 29.48 7.89
C VAL A 14 -46.64 29.19 9.03
N LEU A 15 -47.12 29.03 10.27
CA LEU A 15 -46.29 28.66 11.42
C LEU A 15 -45.68 27.26 11.27
N THR A 16 -46.44 26.27 10.80
CA THR A 16 -45.90 24.92 10.54
C THR A 16 -44.89 24.92 9.39
N ALA A 17 -45.10 25.68 8.32
CA ALA A 17 -44.13 25.83 7.24
C ALA A 17 -42.83 26.54 7.71
N LEU A 18 -42.94 27.56 8.57
CA LEU A 18 -41.78 28.24 9.15
C LEU A 18 -41.00 27.35 10.14
N ILE A 19 -41.69 26.52 10.92
CA ILE A 19 -41.05 25.54 11.82
C ILE A 19 -40.36 24.44 11.01
N CYS A 20 -40.99 23.90 9.96
CA CYS A 20 -40.34 22.95 9.05
C CYS A 20 -39.15 23.56 8.30
N GLY A 21 -39.26 24.82 7.86
CA GLY A 21 -38.16 25.55 7.22
C GLY A 21 -36.99 25.83 8.18
N ALA A 22 -37.26 26.18 9.44
CA ALA A 22 -36.24 26.37 10.47
C ALA A 22 -35.58 25.05 10.91
N LEU A 23 -36.33 23.94 10.94
CA LEU A 23 -35.79 22.60 11.18
C LEU A 23 -34.96 22.08 9.99
N LEU A 24 -35.35 22.41 8.75
CA LEU A 24 -34.58 22.13 7.53
C LEU A 24 -33.32 23.01 7.40
N HIS A 25 -33.32 24.21 7.99
CA HIS A 25 -32.15 25.11 8.02
C HIS A 25 -31.21 24.88 9.21
N CYS A 26 -31.53 23.96 10.14
CA CYS A 26 -30.64 23.57 11.23
C CYS A 26 -29.84 22.28 10.97
N TRP A 27 -29.92 21.70 9.77
CA TRP A 27 -29.22 20.45 9.41
C TRP A 27 -28.23 20.55 8.26
N ASN A 28 -27.89 21.77 7.85
CA ASN A 28 -26.71 22.03 7.01
C ASN A 28 -25.78 22.99 7.75
N SER A 29 -25.40 22.65 8.98
CA SER A 29 -24.09 23.09 9.42
C SER A 29 -23.09 22.33 8.54
N ASP A 30 -22.34 23.05 7.71
CA ASP A 30 -21.07 22.56 7.18
C ASP A 30 -20.22 22.12 8.37
N LEU A 31 -20.38 20.86 8.79
CA LEU A 31 -19.57 20.22 9.81
C LEU A 31 -18.19 20.08 9.17
N LYS A 32 -17.37 21.10 9.39
CA LYS A 32 -15.97 21.10 9.01
C LYS A 32 -15.34 19.86 9.66
N ALA A 33 -14.76 18.99 8.86
CA ALA A 33 -14.08 17.78 9.31
C ALA A 33 -13.23 18.08 10.55
N ALA A 34 -13.50 17.38 11.64
CA ALA A 34 -12.82 17.60 12.91
C ALA A 34 -11.41 16.98 12.87
N THR A 35 -10.51 17.51 13.69
CA THR A 35 -9.19 16.91 13.91
C THR A 35 -9.14 16.36 15.32
N ILE A 36 -8.88 15.05 15.44
CA ILE A 36 -8.80 14.31 16.71
C ILE A 36 -7.35 13.90 16.93
N TYR A 37 -6.82 14.15 18.13
CA TYR A 37 -5.44 13.82 18.47
C TYR A 37 -5.37 12.60 19.41
N VAL A 38 -4.64 11.57 18.99
CA VAL A 38 -4.27 10.43 19.84
C VAL A 38 -3.04 10.81 20.66
N SER A 39 -3.04 10.46 21.96
CA SER A 39 -2.18 10.91 23.08
C SER A 39 -2.70 12.10 23.90
N ASP A 40 -3.79 12.76 23.47
CA ASP A 40 -4.54 13.70 24.33
C ASP A 40 -5.63 12.94 25.09
N SER A 41 -6.87 13.00 24.58
CA SER A 41 -8.04 12.34 25.18
C SER A 41 -8.11 10.85 24.88
N TYR A 42 -7.35 10.37 23.90
CA TYR A 42 -7.35 8.97 23.45
C TYR A 42 -5.96 8.36 23.62
N LYS A 43 -5.84 7.34 24.48
CA LYS A 43 -4.59 6.56 24.62
C LYS A 43 -4.47 5.45 23.59
N ILE A 44 -5.60 5.02 23.02
CA ILE A 44 -5.71 3.92 22.06
C ILE A 44 -6.14 4.53 20.72
N ILE A 45 -5.46 4.18 19.62
CA ILE A 45 -5.77 4.69 18.28
C ILE A 45 -7.21 4.29 17.87
N GLN A 46 -7.62 3.05 18.17
CA GLN A 46 -8.96 2.57 17.82
C GLN A 46 -10.07 3.41 18.46
N ASP A 47 -9.95 3.80 19.73
CA ASP A 47 -10.98 4.63 20.39
C ASP A 47 -11.18 5.98 19.68
N ALA A 48 -10.09 6.58 19.18
CA ALA A 48 -10.16 7.82 18.41
C ALA A 48 -10.81 7.59 17.04
N VAL A 49 -10.50 6.48 16.37
CA VAL A 49 -11.13 6.05 15.12
C VAL A 49 -12.63 5.78 15.31
N ASP A 50 -13.00 5.12 16.41
CA ASP A 50 -14.39 4.83 16.74
C ASP A 50 -15.17 6.11 17.03
N HIS A 51 -14.56 7.08 17.72
CA HIS A 51 -15.16 8.38 18.00
C HIS A 51 -15.29 9.28 16.76
N ALA A 52 -14.33 9.20 15.83
CA ALA A 52 -14.31 10.04 14.64
C ALA A 52 -15.60 9.93 13.82
N GLN A 53 -16.06 11.05 13.29
CA GLN A 53 -17.14 11.09 12.32
C GLN A 53 -16.60 10.86 10.90
N SER A 54 -17.48 10.53 9.96
CA SER A 54 -17.11 10.36 8.57
C SER A 54 -16.50 11.66 8.01
N GLY A 55 -15.30 11.56 7.45
CA GLY A 55 -14.54 12.68 6.90
C GLY A 55 -13.54 13.32 7.87
N ASP A 56 -13.56 12.94 9.15
CA ASP A 56 -12.64 13.49 10.15
C ASP A 56 -11.18 13.09 9.90
N THR A 57 -10.27 13.84 10.50
CA THR A 57 -8.85 13.53 10.55
C THR A 57 -8.44 13.08 11.94
N VAL A 58 -7.89 11.87 12.07
CA VAL A 58 -7.25 11.36 13.27
C VAL A 58 -5.74 11.51 13.12
N VAL A 59 -5.13 12.32 13.99
CA VAL A 59 -3.70 12.57 14.06
C VAL A 59 -3.11 11.79 15.23
N VAL A 60 -2.14 10.92 14.95
CA VAL A 60 -1.47 10.09 15.95
C VAL A 60 -0.10 10.66 16.24
N ARG A 61 0.18 11.01 17.50
CA ARG A 61 1.51 11.49 17.90
C ARG A 61 2.56 10.37 17.86
N GLU A 62 3.81 10.75 18.06
CA GLU A 62 4.89 9.78 18.17
C GLU A 62 4.67 8.84 19.37
N GLY A 63 5.04 7.57 19.19
CA GLY A 63 4.83 6.54 20.19
C GLY A 63 4.85 5.14 19.59
N GLU A 64 4.96 4.16 20.48
CA GLU A 64 4.69 2.77 20.17
C GLU A 64 3.29 2.41 20.67
N TYR A 65 2.46 1.89 19.77
CA TYR A 65 1.09 1.50 20.02
C TYR A 65 0.94 0.02 19.72
N HIS A 66 0.14 -0.68 20.53
CA HIS A 66 -0.20 -2.08 20.30
C HIS A 66 -1.70 -2.15 20.00
N GLY A 67 -2.08 -2.64 18.84
CA GLY A 67 -3.48 -2.70 18.44
C GLY A 67 -3.68 -3.15 16.99
N ASN A 68 -4.92 -3.51 16.68
CA ASN A 68 -5.38 -3.83 15.32
C ASN A 68 -6.46 -2.80 14.98
N ILE A 69 -6.14 -1.88 14.08
CA ILE A 69 -6.94 -0.70 13.77
C ILE A 69 -7.92 -1.03 12.66
N VAL A 70 -9.22 -0.92 12.93
CA VAL A 70 -10.29 -1.21 11.98
C VAL A 70 -10.99 0.10 11.59
N ILE A 71 -10.99 0.38 10.29
CA ILE A 71 -11.57 1.57 9.69
C ILE A 71 -12.75 1.13 8.81
N THR A 72 -13.95 1.57 9.18
CA THR A 72 -15.23 1.23 8.53
C THR A 72 -15.99 2.46 8.03
N LYS A 73 -15.39 3.65 8.15
CA LYS A 73 -15.94 4.93 7.72
C LYS A 73 -14.86 5.78 7.05
N PRO A 74 -15.22 6.65 6.09
CA PRO A 74 -14.27 7.56 5.45
C PRO A 74 -13.57 8.42 6.51
N LEU A 75 -12.24 8.48 6.48
CA LEU A 75 -11.44 9.34 7.37
C LEU A 75 -10.00 9.44 6.87
N ILE A 76 -9.27 10.42 7.42
CA ILE A 76 -7.82 10.53 7.28
C ILE A 76 -7.18 10.09 8.60
N LEU A 77 -6.41 9.00 8.59
CA LEU A 77 -5.59 8.57 9.71
C LEU A 77 -4.12 8.87 9.37
N LYS A 78 -3.48 9.74 10.13
CA LYS A 78 -2.08 10.13 9.86
C LYS A 78 -1.23 10.20 11.12
N SER A 79 0.03 9.83 11.00
CA SER A 79 1.04 10.17 12.00
C SER A 79 1.39 11.66 11.95
N GLU A 80 1.65 12.25 13.10
CA GLU A 80 2.17 13.61 13.24
C GLU A 80 3.65 13.73 12.84
N LYS A 81 4.45 12.68 13.08
CA LYS A 81 5.93 12.70 12.98
C LYS A 81 6.50 11.69 11.97
N GLY A 82 5.63 10.94 11.30
CA GLY A 82 6.01 9.97 10.28
C GLY A 82 6.35 8.58 10.83
N PRO A 83 6.67 7.64 9.94
CA PRO A 83 6.66 6.22 10.26
C PRO A 83 7.76 5.80 11.23
N ASP A 84 8.88 6.52 11.26
CA ASP A 84 9.98 6.27 12.21
C ASP A 84 9.64 6.62 13.66
N LYS A 85 8.57 7.38 13.87
CA LYS A 85 8.17 7.90 15.17
C LYS A 85 6.84 7.34 15.65
N THR A 86 6.01 6.78 14.78
CA THR A 86 4.72 6.19 15.13
C THR A 86 4.66 4.74 14.69
N VAL A 87 4.94 3.83 15.64
CA VAL A 87 4.97 2.39 15.41
C VAL A 87 3.71 1.76 15.97
N VAL A 88 3.04 0.94 15.16
CA VAL A 88 1.87 0.15 15.55
C VAL A 88 2.20 -1.33 15.37
N LYS A 89 2.19 -2.07 16.47
CA LYS A 89 2.38 -3.52 16.52
C LYS A 89 1.01 -4.20 16.60
N ALA A 90 0.83 -5.30 15.88
CA ALA A 90 -0.37 -6.11 16.01
C ALA A 90 -0.55 -6.58 17.46
N ALA A 91 -1.70 -6.32 18.08
CA ALA A 91 -2.01 -6.88 19.40
C ALA A 91 -2.46 -8.35 19.25
N ASP A 92 -3.30 -8.62 18.26
CA ASP A 92 -3.58 -9.95 17.73
C ASP A 92 -2.81 -10.14 16.42
N THR A 93 -1.77 -10.99 16.46
CA THR A 93 -0.93 -11.28 15.30
C THR A 93 -1.70 -12.01 14.19
N SER A 94 -2.85 -12.64 14.46
CA SER A 94 -3.68 -13.32 13.47
C SER A 94 -4.54 -12.36 12.64
N GLU A 95 -4.49 -11.07 12.94
CA GLU A 95 -5.24 -10.02 12.29
C GLU A 95 -4.29 -8.97 11.66
N PRO A 96 -4.74 -8.20 10.64
CA PRO A 96 -3.96 -7.08 10.10
C PRO A 96 -3.71 -5.99 11.16
N VAL A 97 -2.61 -5.24 11.03
CA VAL A 97 -2.37 -4.06 11.89
C VAL A 97 -3.36 -2.94 11.56
N PHE A 98 -3.54 -2.65 10.27
CA PHE A 98 -4.57 -1.72 9.78
C PHE A 98 -5.48 -2.46 8.82
N ARG A 99 -6.79 -2.44 9.08
CA ARG A 99 -7.84 -3.01 8.24
C ARG A 99 -8.80 -1.92 7.79
N VAL A 100 -8.96 -1.78 6.48
CA VAL A 100 -10.01 -0.98 5.84
C VAL A 100 -10.97 -1.96 5.17
N SER A 101 -12.23 -1.98 5.56
CA SER A 101 -13.22 -2.94 5.05
C SER A 101 -14.47 -2.25 4.56
N ASP A 102 -14.85 -2.54 3.31
CA ASP A 102 -16.13 -2.13 2.71
C ASP A 102 -16.39 -0.61 2.81
N VAL A 103 -15.32 0.18 2.66
CA VAL A 103 -15.36 1.65 2.77
C VAL A 103 -14.42 2.33 1.79
N SER A 104 -14.86 3.49 1.30
CA SER A 104 -14.15 4.32 0.34
C SER A 104 -13.60 5.60 0.97
N ASN A 105 -12.68 6.27 0.28
CA ASN A 105 -12.13 7.58 0.67
C ASN A 105 -11.45 7.55 2.04
N VAL A 106 -10.56 6.57 2.25
CA VAL A 106 -9.72 6.49 3.44
C VAL A 106 -8.29 6.86 3.07
N THR A 107 -7.65 7.68 3.90
CA THR A 107 -6.20 7.95 3.79
C THR A 107 -5.51 7.42 5.03
N ILE A 108 -4.47 6.60 4.85
CA ILE A 108 -3.59 6.15 5.94
C ILE A 108 -2.15 6.54 5.62
N SER A 109 -1.53 7.36 6.47
CA SER A 109 -0.16 7.81 6.21
C SER A 109 0.75 7.98 7.43
N GLY A 110 2.04 7.70 7.21
CA GLY A 110 3.08 7.97 8.19
C GLY A 110 3.22 6.95 9.33
N PHE A 111 2.76 5.71 9.17
CA PHE A 111 2.85 4.69 10.23
C PHE A 111 3.88 3.62 9.91
N THR A 112 4.51 3.05 10.95
CA THR A 112 5.10 1.71 10.86
C THR A 112 4.10 0.67 11.35
N ALA A 113 3.78 -0.33 10.52
CA ALA A 113 2.94 -1.48 10.84
C ALA A 113 3.77 -2.76 10.88
N THR A 114 3.72 -3.51 11.98
CA THR A 114 4.58 -4.69 12.15
C THR A 114 3.93 -5.80 13.01
N GLU A 115 4.54 -6.99 12.97
CA GLU A 115 4.19 -8.18 13.75
C GLU A 115 2.83 -8.82 13.42
N SER A 116 2.24 -8.55 12.25
CA SER A 116 1.05 -9.25 11.76
C SER A 116 1.39 -10.49 10.93
N SER A 117 0.76 -11.62 11.24
CA SER A 117 0.77 -12.84 10.42
C SER A 117 -0.20 -12.78 9.23
N VAL A 118 -0.87 -11.65 9.00
CA VAL A 118 -1.76 -11.42 7.84
C VAL A 118 -1.22 -10.31 6.96
N ALA A 119 -1.25 -9.07 7.43
CA ALA A 119 -0.79 -7.91 6.70
C ALA A 119 -0.49 -6.70 7.61
N GLY A 120 0.46 -5.85 7.22
CA GLY A 120 0.63 -4.53 7.86
C GLY A 120 -0.57 -3.63 7.55
N PHE A 121 -0.90 -3.48 6.27
CA PHE A 121 -2.07 -2.74 5.80
C PHE A 121 -2.93 -3.66 4.93
N TYR A 122 -4.20 -3.82 5.27
CA TYR A 122 -5.15 -4.63 4.53
C TYR A 122 -6.35 -3.79 4.11
N LEU A 123 -6.57 -3.66 2.80
CA LEU A 123 -7.72 -2.97 2.22
C LEU A 123 -8.58 -4.02 1.52
N ASN A 124 -9.80 -4.18 1.99
CA ASN A 124 -10.78 -5.13 1.48
C ASN A 124 -11.98 -4.36 0.94
N LYS A 125 -12.25 -4.50 -0.37
CA LYS A 125 -13.36 -3.81 -1.04
C LYS A 125 -13.36 -2.30 -0.79
N SER A 126 -12.17 -1.70 -0.80
CA SER A 126 -12.02 -0.25 -0.67
C SER A 126 -11.94 0.40 -2.05
N VAL A 127 -12.45 1.62 -2.16
CA VAL A 127 -12.39 2.41 -3.39
C VAL A 127 -11.91 3.82 -3.11
N ASN A 128 -11.08 4.39 -4.00
CA ASN A 128 -10.60 5.77 -3.90
C ASN A 128 -9.88 6.08 -2.58
N SER A 129 -9.05 5.15 -2.11
CA SER A 129 -8.30 5.30 -0.86
C SER A 129 -6.80 5.48 -1.14
N GLU A 130 -6.08 6.04 -0.18
CA GLU A 130 -4.66 6.31 -0.27
C GLU A 130 -3.90 5.68 0.90
N ILE A 131 -2.82 4.97 0.59
CA ILE A 131 -1.85 4.45 1.55
C ILE A 131 -0.51 5.05 1.20
N SER A 132 0.00 5.97 2.02
CA SER A 132 1.22 6.70 1.67
C SER A 132 2.19 6.94 2.81
N ASN A 133 3.50 6.96 2.51
CA ASN A 133 4.56 7.24 3.48
C ASN A 133 4.56 6.30 4.70
N ASN A 134 4.17 5.03 4.53
CA ASN A 134 4.16 4.03 5.60
C ASN A 134 5.34 3.05 5.50
N LYS A 135 5.63 2.37 6.61
CA LYS A 135 6.53 1.22 6.67
C LYS A 135 5.72 -0.03 7.05
N ALA A 136 5.67 -1.04 6.20
CA ALA A 136 5.04 -2.33 6.50
C ALA A 136 6.12 -3.42 6.55
N ILE A 137 6.60 -3.73 7.74
CA ILE A 137 7.79 -4.57 7.95
C ILE A 137 7.51 -5.74 8.88
N ASN A 138 8.18 -6.87 8.66
CA ASN A 138 8.05 -8.09 9.46
C ASN A 138 6.60 -8.58 9.61
N ASN A 139 5.79 -8.44 8.57
CA ASN A 139 4.45 -9.02 8.50
C ASN A 139 4.44 -10.23 7.55
N ARG A 140 3.31 -10.94 7.42
CA ARG A 140 3.15 -11.94 6.34
C ARG A 140 3.14 -11.24 4.98
N ASN A 141 2.24 -10.30 4.78
CA ASN A 141 2.28 -9.37 3.65
C ASN A 141 2.47 -7.95 4.17
N GLY A 142 3.16 -7.06 3.46
CA GLY A 142 3.28 -5.69 3.94
C GLY A 142 1.99 -4.89 3.69
N ILE A 143 1.63 -4.72 2.42
CA ILE A 143 0.35 -4.08 2.00
C ILE A 143 -0.43 -5.10 1.17
N PHE A 144 -1.70 -5.32 1.49
CA PHE A 144 -2.57 -6.24 0.79
C PHE A 144 -3.88 -5.56 0.37
N LEU A 145 -4.12 -5.48 -0.93
CA LEU A 145 -5.36 -5.04 -1.54
C LEU A 145 -6.15 -6.27 -2.01
N TYR A 146 -7.39 -6.41 -1.53
CA TYR A 146 -8.31 -7.47 -1.93
C TYR A 146 -9.60 -6.85 -2.46
N SER A 147 -9.98 -7.21 -3.68
CA SER A 147 -11.17 -6.68 -4.36
C SER A 147 -11.30 -5.16 -4.30
N SER A 148 -10.17 -4.44 -4.36
CA SER A 148 -10.13 -2.98 -4.18
C SER A 148 -9.79 -2.26 -5.48
N GLU A 149 -10.30 -1.03 -5.62
CA GLU A 149 -10.18 -0.26 -6.86
C GLU A 149 -9.75 1.19 -6.62
N HIS A 150 -9.03 1.77 -7.58
CA HIS A 150 -8.60 3.17 -7.50
C HIS A 150 -7.83 3.51 -6.21
N ILE A 151 -7.06 2.55 -5.71
CA ILE A 151 -6.18 2.74 -4.56
C ILE A 151 -4.86 3.36 -5.05
N THR A 152 -4.43 4.41 -4.37
CA THR A 152 -3.11 5.01 -4.56
C THR A 152 -2.18 4.54 -3.44
N VAL A 153 -1.17 3.75 -3.79
CA VAL A 153 -0.14 3.25 -2.88
C VAL A 153 1.18 3.92 -3.23
N THR A 154 1.61 4.90 -2.44
CA THR A 154 2.72 5.80 -2.78
C THR A 154 3.75 5.97 -1.68
N ASP A 155 5.03 5.97 -2.04
CA ASP A 155 6.11 6.30 -1.10
C ASP A 155 6.15 5.41 0.16
N ASN A 156 5.69 4.15 0.05
CA ASN A 156 5.73 3.19 1.15
C ASN A 156 6.97 2.30 1.10
N LYS A 157 7.39 1.80 2.25
CA LYS A 157 8.44 0.79 2.39
C LYS A 157 7.85 -0.51 2.95
N SER A 158 7.78 -1.53 2.12
CA SER A 158 7.15 -2.82 2.38
C SER A 158 8.20 -3.95 2.35
N ASP A 159 9.18 -3.83 3.24
CA ASP A 159 10.40 -4.64 3.23
C ASP A 159 10.35 -5.75 4.29
N PHE A 160 11.13 -6.82 4.09
CA PHE A 160 11.34 -7.89 5.08
C PHE A 160 10.07 -8.64 5.51
N ASN A 161 9.05 -8.70 4.66
CA ASN A 161 7.85 -9.49 4.95
C ASN A 161 8.06 -10.97 4.62
N ASN A 162 7.33 -11.83 5.33
CA ASN A 162 7.45 -13.28 5.25
C ASN A 162 6.87 -13.87 3.95
N LEU A 163 6.14 -13.09 3.15
CA LEU A 163 5.72 -13.44 1.80
C LEU A 163 5.93 -12.29 0.82
N THR A 164 4.97 -11.36 0.75
CA THR A 164 4.93 -10.34 -0.31
C THR A 164 5.00 -8.94 0.27
N GLY A 165 5.77 -8.06 -0.37
CA GLY A 165 5.80 -6.63 -0.03
C GLY A 165 4.44 -5.98 -0.28
N ILE A 166 3.99 -5.93 -1.54
CA ILE A 166 2.66 -5.42 -1.92
C ILE A 166 1.92 -6.50 -2.73
N TYR A 167 0.75 -6.92 -2.23
CA TYR A 167 -0.09 -7.94 -2.87
C TYR A 167 -1.43 -7.34 -3.31
N LEU A 168 -1.79 -7.56 -4.57
CA LEU A 168 -3.09 -7.23 -5.16
C LEU A 168 -3.79 -8.52 -5.58
N GLU A 169 -4.97 -8.75 -5.03
CA GLU A 169 -5.84 -9.87 -5.42
C GLU A 169 -7.20 -9.34 -5.89
N ALA A 170 -7.59 -9.71 -7.11
CA ALA A 170 -8.82 -9.22 -7.75
C ALA A 170 -8.99 -7.70 -7.66
N SER A 171 -7.88 -6.95 -7.73
CA SER A 171 -7.85 -5.50 -7.47
C SER A 171 -7.47 -4.74 -8.74
N HIS A 172 -8.24 -3.72 -9.09
CA HIS A 172 -8.21 -3.11 -10.42
C HIS A 172 -7.98 -1.61 -10.37
N ASN A 173 -7.43 -1.05 -11.46
CA ASN A 173 -7.31 0.41 -11.63
C ASN A 173 -6.53 1.10 -10.50
N ASN A 174 -5.55 0.42 -9.89
CA ASN A 174 -4.74 0.96 -8.79
C ASN A 174 -3.43 1.56 -9.30
N ILE A 175 -2.86 2.47 -8.51
CA ILE A 175 -1.57 3.11 -8.78
C ILE A 175 -0.61 2.74 -7.65
N LEU A 176 0.48 2.05 -7.99
CA LEU A 176 1.60 1.76 -7.11
C LEU A 176 2.79 2.58 -7.60
N GLU A 177 3.15 3.63 -6.87
CA GLU A 177 4.22 4.54 -7.26
C GLU A 177 5.27 4.74 -6.18
N ARG A 178 6.56 4.74 -6.54
CA ARG A 178 7.66 5.08 -5.61
C ARG A 178 7.69 4.25 -4.32
N ASN A 179 7.23 3.00 -4.37
CA ASN A 179 7.31 2.10 -3.22
C ASN A 179 8.60 1.29 -3.23
N GLU A 180 9.12 0.99 -2.04
CA GLU A 180 10.18 0.01 -1.80
C GLU A 180 9.57 -1.31 -1.34
N THR A 181 9.95 -2.43 -1.94
CA THR A 181 9.47 -3.79 -1.61
C THR A 181 10.63 -4.77 -1.63
N ASN A 182 11.60 -4.54 -0.75
CA ASN A 182 12.87 -5.25 -0.76
C ASN A 182 12.92 -6.40 0.24
N SER A 183 13.70 -7.43 -0.10
CA SER A 183 14.05 -8.50 0.85
C SER A 183 12.84 -9.20 1.47
N ASN A 184 11.75 -9.33 0.72
CA ASN A 184 10.63 -10.18 1.08
C ASN A 184 10.95 -11.63 0.72
N LYS A 185 10.42 -12.58 1.49
CA LYS A 185 10.72 -14.01 1.31
C LYS A 185 10.10 -14.65 0.07
N GLU A 186 9.19 -13.96 -0.60
CA GLU A 186 8.76 -14.36 -1.93
C GLU A 186 8.86 -13.20 -2.92
N LYS A 187 7.85 -12.33 -2.95
CA LYS A 187 7.63 -11.38 -4.04
C LYS A 187 7.73 -9.94 -3.55
N GLY A 188 8.30 -9.05 -4.34
CA GLY A 188 8.23 -7.62 -4.06
C GLY A 188 6.80 -7.11 -4.25
N ILE A 189 6.33 -7.17 -5.50
CA ILE A 189 4.97 -6.79 -5.90
C ILE A 189 4.30 -7.98 -6.61
N PHE A 190 3.11 -8.37 -6.18
CA PHE A 190 2.34 -9.47 -6.77
C PHE A 190 0.93 -9.04 -7.16
N LEU A 191 0.57 -9.24 -8.41
CA LEU A 191 -0.77 -9.06 -8.95
C LEU A 191 -1.35 -10.43 -9.30
N ASN A 192 -2.47 -10.78 -8.69
CA ASN A 192 -3.25 -11.96 -8.99
C ASN A 192 -4.65 -11.56 -9.43
N SER A 193 -5.05 -11.94 -10.65
CA SER A 193 -6.34 -11.56 -11.24
C SER A 193 -6.61 -10.05 -11.18
N SER A 194 -5.57 -9.22 -11.32
CA SER A 194 -5.59 -7.78 -11.04
C SER A 194 -5.23 -6.99 -12.30
N ASN A 195 -6.19 -6.21 -12.79
CA ASN A 195 -6.16 -5.62 -14.14
C ASN A 195 -6.05 -4.10 -14.11
N ASN A 196 -5.53 -3.51 -15.19
CA ASN A 196 -5.49 -2.06 -15.42
C ASN A 196 -4.75 -1.27 -14.32
N ASN A 197 -3.77 -1.87 -13.64
CA ASN A 197 -2.98 -1.20 -12.61
C ASN A 197 -1.73 -0.54 -13.23
N ALA A 198 -1.26 0.54 -12.61
CA ALA A 198 0.00 1.20 -12.94
C ALA A 198 1.03 0.94 -11.83
N ILE A 199 2.14 0.29 -12.17
CA ILE A 199 3.26 -0.04 -11.29
C ILE A 199 4.46 0.76 -11.80
N VAL A 200 4.71 1.93 -11.21
CA VAL A 200 5.64 2.93 -11.76
C VAL A 200 6.68 3.38 -10.73
N ASN A 201 7.95 3.49 -11.13
CA ASN A 201 9.03 4.00 -10.26
C ASN A 201 9.20 3.23 -8.92
N ASN A 202 8.85 1.95 -8.84
CA ASN A 202 9.03 1.16 -7.62
C ASN A 202 10.40 0.48 -7.58
N ILE A 203 10.87 0.17 -6.37
CA ILE A 203 12.10 -0.59 -6.12
C ILE A 203 11.68 -1.94 -5.50
N ALA A 204 11.95 -3.04 -6.19
CA ALA A 204 11.58 -4.39 -5.78
C ALA A 204 12.79 -5.33 -5.81
N ASN A 205 13.77 -5.06 -4.95
CA ASN A 205 15.08 -5.71 -5.00
C ASN A 205 15.22 -6.84 -3.96
N ARG A 206 16.06 -7.83 -4.30
CA ARG A 206 16.52 -8.88 -3.35
C ARG A 206 15.39 -9.66 -2.68
N ASN A 207 14.22 -9.75 -3.32
CA ASN A 207 13.19 -10.69 -2.91
C ASN A 207 13.66 -12.09 -3.27
N GLU A 208 13.42 -13.06 -2.38
CA GLU A 208 13.97 -14.41 -2.55
C GLU A 208 13.46 -15.06 -3.85
N TRP A 209 12.23 -14.73 -4.28
CA TRP A 209 11.67 -15.21 -5.54
C TRP A 209 11.64 -14.09 -6.58
N ASN A 210 10.49 -13.44 -6.75
CA ASN A 210 10.27 -12.55 -7.89
C ASN A 210 10.25 -11.09 -7.45
N GLY A 211 10.77 -10.19 -8.26
CA GLY A 211 10.60 -8.76 -7.98
C GLY A 211 9.16 -8.31 -8.20
N ILE A 212 8.66 -8.43 -9.43
CA ILE A 212 7.28 -8.09 -9.81
C ILE A 212 6.66 -9.28 -10.54
N THR A 213 5.48 -9.73 -10.10
CA THR A 213 4.75 -10.85 -10.74
C THR A 213 3.34 -10.42 -11.11
N MET A 214 2.94 -10.72 -12.35
CA MET A 214 1.57 -10.59 -12.85
C MET A 214 1.04 -11.97 -13.25
N TRP A 215 0.03 -12.45 -12.54
CA TRP A 215 -0.64 -13.72 -12.78
C TRP A 215 -2.09 -13.49 -13.16
N VAL A 216 -2.49 -13.90 -14.37
CA VAL A 216 -3.83 -13.71 -14.94
C VAL A 216 -4.30 -12.25 -14.78
N SER A 217 -3.38 -11.31 -15.01
CA SER A 217 -3.49 -9.90 -14.67
C SER A 217 -3.22 -9.06 -15.91
N ASN A 218 -4.27 -8.52 -16.51
CA ASN A 218 -4.27 -7.95 -17.86
C ASN A 218 -4.17 -6.43 -17.87
N ASN A 219 -3.67 -5.88 -18.98
CA ASN A 219 -3.67 -4.44 -19.27
C ASN A 219 -2.99 -3.57 -18.20
N ASN A 220 -2.03 -4.13 -17.46
CA ASN A 220 -1.24 -3.38 -16.48
C ASN A 220 -0.05 -2.69 -17.16
N ARG A 221 0.39 -1.60 -16.55
CA ARG A 221 1.53 -0.80 -16.99
C ARG A 221 2.64 -0.87 -15.94
N VAL A 222 3.77 -1.47 -16.30
CA VAL A 222 4.95 -1.68 -15.44
C VAL A 222 6.11 -0.89 -16.02
N GLU A 223 6.41 0.26 -15.43
CA GLU A 223 7.35 1.24 -16.03
C GLU A 223 8.35 1.77 -15.02
N LYS A 224 9.60 1.94 -15.45
CA LYS A 224 10.63 2.65 -14.66
C LYS A 224 10.89 2.04 -13.28
N ASN A 225 10.61 0.76 -13.10
CA ASN A 225 10.87 0.06 -11.84
C ASN A 225 12.32 -0.45 -11.80
N GLU A 226 12.92 -0.41 -10.62
CA GLU A 226 14.18 -1.07 -10.30
C GLU A 226 13.89 -2.45 -9.71
N VAL A 227 14.30 -3.51 -10.42
CA VAL A 227 13.91 -4.89 -10.09
C VAL A 227 15.13 -5.83 -10.18
N MET A 228 16.02 -5.70 -9.19
CA MET A 228 17.34 -6.30 -9.19
C MET A 228 17.53 -7.36 -8.11
N ARG A 229 18.41 -8.33 -8.41
CA ARG A 229 18.89 -9.36 -7.49
C ARG A 229 17.78 -10.22 -6.88
N ASN A 230 16.67 -10.35 -7.60
CA ASN A 230 15.64 -11.36 -7.36
C ASN A 230 16.03 -12.65 -8.10
N THR A 231 15.40 -13.78 -7.77
CA THR A 231 15.51 -15.01 -8.58
C THR A 231 14.99 -14.76 -10.00
N TYR A 232 13.82 -14.13 -10.12
CA TYR A 232 13.31 -13.59 -11.37
C TYR A 232 12.93 -12.11 -11.20
N SER A 233 13.27 -11.26 -12.16
CA SER A 233 12.95 -9.83 -12.07
C SER A 233 11.45 -9.58 -12.25
N ILE A 234 10.95 -9.64 -13.47
CA ILE A 234 9.55 -9.39 -13.81
C ILE A 234 8.98 -10.63 -14.48
N ILE A 235 7.86 -11.17 -13.96
CA ILE A 235 7.15 -12.31 -14.54
C ILE A 235 5.75 -11.89 -14.99
N VAL A 236 5.39 -12.28 -16.20
CA VAL A 236 4.04 -12.11 -16.77
C VAL A 236 3.51 -13.49 -17.17
N SER A 237 2.49 -13.99 -16.49
CA SER A 237 1.95 -15.34 -16.68
C SER A 237 0.44 -15.33 -16.87
N GLY A 238 -0.05 -16.03 -17.89
CA GLY A 238 -1.48 -16.11 -18.21
C GLY A 238 -2.15 -14.75 -18.43
N SER A 239 -1.38 -13.74 -18.82
CA SER A 239 -1.79 -12.33 -18.81
C SER A 239 -1.61 -11.70 -20.19
N ILE A 240 -2.52 -10.81 -20.59
CA ILE A 240 -2.57 -10.16 -21.90
C ILE A 240 -2.58 -8.63 -21.79
N GLY A 241 -2.08 -7.95 -22.83
CA GLY A 241 -2.17 -6.49 -22.96
C GLY A 241 -1.31 -5.68 -21.97
N ASN A 242 -0.41 -6.32 -21.22
CA ASN A 242 0.48 -5.62 -20.30
C ASN A 242 1.60 -4.88 -21.04
N ILE A 243 1.92 -3.68 -20.59
CA ILE A 243 3.04 -2.87 -21.07
C ILE A 243 4.15 -2.94 -20.03
N VAL A 244 5.32 -3.43 -20.41
CA VAL A 244 6.51 -3.53 -19.55
C VAL A 244 7.65 -2.80 -20.24
N ASN A 245 7.89 -1.54 -19.88
CA ASN A 245 8.91 -0.68 -20.51
C ASN A 245 9.83 -0.03 -19.46
N ASP A 246 11.00 0.42 -19.88
CA ASP A 246 11.92 1.24 -19.08
C ASP A 246 12.28 0.69 -17.68
N ASN A 247 12.12 -0.60 -17.43
CA ASN A 247 12.45 -1.20 -16.14
C ASN A 247 13.93 -1.58 -16.09
N TYR A 248 14.60 -1.21 -15.00
CA TYR A 248 15.97 -1.60 -14.75
C TYR A 248 16.00 -2.96 -14.05
N THR A 249 16.32 -4.01 -14.82
CA THR A 249 16.35 -5.38 -14.31
C THR A 249 17.78 -5.92 -14.33
N TRP A 250 18.17 -6.59 -13.25
CA TRP A 250 19.40 -7.37 -13.22
C TRP A 250 19.19 -8.59 -12.34
N THR A 251 19.35 -9.78 -12.90
CA THR A 251 19.35 -11.03 -12.14
C THR A 251 20.51 -11.07 -11.14
N ASN A 252 20.40 -11.89 -10.11
CA ASN A 252 21.46 -12.02 -9.13
C ASN A 252 22.74 -12.60 -9.78
N LEU A 253 23.75 -11.75 -9.99
CA LEU A 253 25.03 -12.15 -10.60
C LEU A 253 25.69 -13.29 -9.83
N TYR A 254 25.40 -13.48 -8.54
CA TYR A 254 25.91 -14.59 -7.74
C TYR A 254 25.63 -15.98 -8.34
N ILE A 255 24.56 -16.14 -9.13
CA ILE A 255 24.25 -17.42 -9.78
C ILE A 255 25.21 -17.71 -10.93
N ILE A 256 25.59 -16.68 -11.70
CA ILE A 256 26.44 -16.83 -12.90
C ILE A 256 27.91 -16.46 -12.66
N LEU A 257 28.21 -15.73 -11.58
CA LEU A 257 29.55 -15.24 -11.26
C LEU A 257 30.55 -16.40 -11.09
N PRO A 258 30.25 -17.52 -10.40
CA PRO A 258 31.17 -18.66 -10.35
C PRO A 258 31.47 -19.22 -11.74
N ILE A 259 30.46 -19.32 -12.62
CA ILE A 259 30.60 -19.81 -13.99
C ILE A 259 31.50 -18.87 -14.80
N ILE A 260 31.24 -17.56 -14.72
CA ILE A 260 32.05 -16.52 -15.38
C ILE A 260 33.50 -16.57 -14.90
N LEU A 261 33.73 -16.70 -13.59
CA LEU A 261 35.07 -16.79 -13.01
C LEU A 261 35.81 -18.05 -13.48
N ILE A 262 35.13 -19.18 -13.63
CA ILE A 262 35.70 -20.41 -14.20
C ILE A 262 36.14 -20.18 -15.65
N TYR A 263 35.29 -19.58 -16.50
CA TYR A 263 35.66 -19.28 -17.89
C TYR A 263 36.82 -18.30 -18.00
N ILE A 264 36.85 -17.25 -17.17
CA ILE A 264 37.98 -16.33 -17.09
C ILE A 264 39.26 -17.08 -16.71
N GLY A 265 39.20 -17.98 -15.71
CA GLY A 265 40.33 -18.82 -15.31
C GLY A 265 40.84 -19.71 -16.46
N ILE A 266 39.95 -20.36 -17.20
CA ILE A 266 40.30 -21.20 -18.36
C ILE A 266 40.97 -20.37 -19.47
N ILE A 267 40.41 -19.20 -19.78
CA ILE A 267 40.98 -18.29 -20.80
C ILE A 267 42.38 -17.84 -20.38
N LEU A 268 42.55 -17.42 -19.12
CA LEU A 268 43.85 -17.01 -18.58
C LEU A 268 44.88 -18.16 -18.64
N PHE A 269 44.48 -19.39 -18.32
CA PHE A 269 45.34 -20.57 -18.44
C PHE A 269 45.84 -20.77 -19.89
N PHE A 270 44.96 -20.69 -20.89
CA PHE A 270 45.38 -20.85 -22.29
C PHE A 270 46.27 -19.71 -22.79
N ILE A 271 45.99 -18.47 -22.36
CA ILE A 271 46.85 -17.31 -22.65
C ILE A 271 48.24 -17.53 -22.05
N GLN A 272 48.32 -17.91 -20.77
CA GLN A 272 49.59 -18.21 -20.10
C GLN A 272 50.34 -19.35 -20.81
N ARG A 273 49.67 -20.45 -21.14
CA ARG A 273 50.27 -21.59 -21.85
C ARG A 273 50.87 -21.17 -23.20
N LYS A 274 50.17 -20.33 -23.96
CA LYS A 274 50.64 -19.85 -25.28
C LYS A 274 51.82 -18.87 -25.14
N ILE A 275 51.79 -18.01 -24.13
CA ILE A 275 52.93 -17.13 -23.81
C ILE A 275 54.16 -17.97 -23.44
N PHE A 276 54.00 -18.98 -22.59
CA PHE A 276 55.09 -19.90 -22.23
C PHE A 276 55.64 -20.64 -23.45
N SER A 277 54.77 -21.17 -24.33
CA SER A 277 55.28 -21.85 -25.52
C SER A 277 56.10 -20.91 -26.40
N LEU A 278 55.66 -19.66 -26.60
CA LEU A 278 56.38 -18.67 -27.40
C LEU A 278 57.74 -18.27 -26.80
N ILE A 279 57.84 -18.19 -25.47
CA ILE A 279 59.10 -17.82 -24.79
C ILE A 279 60.11 -18.98 -24.87
N TYR A 280 59.66 -20.22 -24.71
CA TYR A 280 60.55 -21.39 -24.57
C TYR A 280 60.71 -22.24 -25.84
N SER A 281 59.98 -21.95 -26.93
CA SER A 281 60.18 -22.61 -28.24
C SER A 281 61.18 -21.89 -29.15
N GLY A 282 61.76 -20.77 -28.68
CA GLY A 282 62.75 -19.97 -29.41
C GLY A 282 64.21 -20.19 -28.97
N SER A 283 64.47 -21.21 -28.15
CA SER A 283 65.81 -21.62 -27.68
C SER A 283 66.19 -23.00 -28.21
#